data_AF-A0A2X3CCN5-F1
#
_entry.id   AF-A0A2X3CCN5-F1
#
_cell.length_a   1.000
_cell.length_b   1.000
_cell.length_c   1.000
_cell.angle_alpha   90.00
_cell.angle_beta   90.00
_cell.angle_gamma   90.00
#
_symmetry.space_group_name_H-M   'P 1'
#
loop_
_entity.id
_entity.type
_entity.pdbx_description
1 polymer ?
#
loop_
_entity_poly.entity_id
_entity_poly.type
_entity_poly.pdbx_seq_one_letter_code
_entity_poly.pdbx_strand_id
1 'polypeptide(L)'
;MSQAELNGELFTLERFPPNAEEEALQAWEAADEYLLQQVNDVDGLTLIFNDGFGALACALAERNPVSIKRLLYFRAGDPPQPADERYR
;
A
#
# COMPACT_ATOMS: atom_id res chain seq x y z
N MET A 1 0.49 1.50 14.62
CA MET A 1 1.19 0.26 14.24
C MET A 1 0.21 -0.91 14.22
N SER A 2 0.22 -1.72 13.17
CA SER A 2 -0.65 -2.89 12.99
C SER A 2 0.19 -4.13 12.70
N GLN A 3 -0.16 -5.29 13.30
CA GLN A 3 0.41 -6.57 12.89
C GLN A 3 -0.33 -7.11 11.67
N ALA A 4 0.42 -7.67 10.72
CA ALA A 4 -0.09 -8.31 9.51
C ALA A 4 0.61 -9.66 9.34
N GLU A 5 -0.16 -10.72 9.08
CA GLU A 5 0.41 -11.99 8.65
C GLU A 5 0.30 -12.05 7.12
N LEU A 6 1.42 -11.93 6.43
CA LEU A 6 1.49 -11.86 4.98
C LEU A 6 2.41 -12.96 4.47
N ASN A 7 1.90 -13.82 3.59
CA ASN A 7 2.65 -14.95 3.03
C ASN A 7 3.28 -15.89 4.10
N GLY A 8 2.60 -16.05 5.25
CA GLY A 8 3.06 -16.88 6.37
C GLY A 8 4.13 -16.23 7.26
N GLU A 9 4.46 -14.95 7.03
CA GLU A 9 5.39 -14.17 7.85
C GLU A 9 4.66 -13.05 8.60
N LEU A 10 5.13 -12.73 9.81
CA LEU A 10 4.54 -11.70 10.65
C LEU A 10 5.26 -10.36 10.45
N PHE A 11 4.54 -9.36 9.97
CA PHE A 11 5.02 -8.00 9.76
C PHE A 11 4.41 -7.02 10.76
N THR A 12 5.23 -6.08 11.22
CA THR A 12 4.74 -4.88 11.91
C THR A 12 4.76 -3.73 10.91
N LEU A 13 3.58 -3.34 10.43
CA LEU A 13 3.43 -2.29 9.43
C LEU A 13 2.82 -1.04 10.07
N GLU A 14 3.32 0.11 9.62
CA GLU A 14 2.81 1.40 10.04
C GLU A 14 2.49 2.25 8.82
N ARG A 15 1.30 2.86 8.83
CA ARG A 15 0.87 3.77 7.77
C ARG A 15 1.56 5.12 7.92
N PHE A 16 1.80 5.78 6.80
CA PHE A 16 2.21 7.17 6.77
C PHE A 16 1.16 8.02 6.05
N PRO A 17 0.72 9.17 6.60
CA PRO A 17 1.11 9.70 7.91
C PRO A 17 0.50 8.91 9.08
N PRO A 18 1.18 8.84 10.25
CA PRO A 18 0.76 7.99 11.38
C PRO A 18 -0.54 8.47 12.06
N ASN A 19 -0.93 9.74 11.88
CA ASN A 19 -2.02 10.41 12.59
C ASN A 19 -3.24 10.74 11.70
N ALA A 20 -3.56 9.95 10.67
CA ALA A 20 -4.76 10.21 9.88
C ALA A 20 -6.04 9.92 10.72
N GLU A 21 -7.04 10.82 10.72
CA GLU A 21 -8.27 10.66 11.54
C GLU A 21 -9.08 9.41 11.16
N GLU A 22 -8.83 8.83 9.98
CA GLU A 22 -9.42 7.57 9.57
C GLU A 22 -8.76 6.38 10.29
N GLU A 23 -9.19 6.09 11.52
CA GLU A 23 -8.78 4.91 12.32
C GLU A 23 -9.03 3.56 11.61
N ALA A 24 -9.95 3.54 10.63
CA ALA A 24 -10.25 2.36 9.84
C ALA A 24 -9.15 1.99 8.83
N LEU A 25 -8.33 2.95 8.38
CA LEU A 25 -7.27 2.69 7.41
C LEU A 25 -6.05 2.07 8.08
N GLN A 26 -5.77 0.83 7.73
CA GLN A 26 -4.58 0.09 8.15
C GLN A 26 -3.45 0.22 7.10
N ALA A 27 -2.24 -0.17 7.48
CA ALA A 27 -1.07 -0.18 6.58
C ALA A 27 -1.06 -1.35 5.58
N TRP A 28 -2.10 -2.18 5.61
CA TRP A 28 -2.35 -3.33 4.76
C TRP A 28 -3.85 -3.55 4.69
N GLU A 29 -4.33 -4.27 3.68
CA GLU A 29 -5.73 -4.66 3.54
C GLU A 29 -5.86 -6.15 3.21
N ALA A 30 -7.05 -6.73 3.39
CA ALA A 30 -7.31 -8.14 3.08
C ALA A 30 -7.04 -8.47 1.58
N ALA A 31 -7.09 -7.46 0.70
CA ALA A 31 -6.72 -7.63 -0.69
C ALA A 31 -5.22 -7.92 -0.87
N ASP A 32 -4.34 -7.36 -0.03
CA ASP A 32 -2.90 -7.63 -0.08
C ASP A 32 -2.62 -9.10 0.23
N GLU A 33 -3.24 -9.64 1.28
CA GLU A 33 -3.14 -11.06 1.64
C GLU A 33 -3.66 -11.96 0.51
N TYR A 34 -4.83 -11.63 -0.03
CA TYR A 34 -5.41 -12.38 -1.14
C TYR A 34 -4.49 -12.39 -2.35
N LEU A 35 -3.89 -11.25 -2.71
CA LEU A 35 -2.95 -11.16 -3.82
C LEU A 35 -1.73 -12.05 -3.59
N LEU A 36 -1.13 -12.03 -2.39
CA LEU A 36 0.02 -12.87 -2.04
C LEU A 36 -0.28 -14.36 -2.17
N GLN A 37 -1.49 -14.80 -1.82
CA GLN A 37 -1.92 -16.19 -2.01
C GLN A 37 -2.05 -16.59 -3.49
N GLN A 38 -2.26 -15.63 -4.39
CA GLN A 38 -2.36 -15.86 -5.84
C GLN A 38 -1.03 -15.66 -6.57
N VAL A 39 -0.01 -15.07 -5.93
CA VAL A 39 1.33 -14.96 -6.50
C VAL A 39 1.94 -16.35 -6.55
N ASN A 40 1.94 -16.95 -7.73
CA ASN A 40 2.64 -18.20 -7.98
C ASN A 40 4.17 -17.96 -8.02
N ASP A 41 4.94 -19.04 -7.98
CA ASP A 41 6.36 -19.00 -8.31
C ASP A 41 6.55 -18.74 -9.80
N VAL A 42 6.48 -17.46 -10.16
CA VAL A 42 6.82 -16.97 -11.49
C VAL A 42 8.19 -16.29 -11.38
N ASP A 43 9.15 -16.81 -12.15
CA ASP A 43 10.46 -16.18 -12.28
C ASP A 43 10.36 -14.91 -13.13
N GLY A 44 10.95 -13.81 -12.67
CA GLY A 44 11.08 -12.59 -13.45
C GLY A 44 10.86 -11.31 -12.66
N LEU A 45 10.71 -10.21 -13.40
CA LEU A 45 10.49 -8.88 -12.84
C LEU A 45 9.10 -8.78 -12.19
N THR A 46 9.06 -8.57 -10.87
CA THR A 46 7.82 -8.27 -10.16
C THR A 46 7.49 -6.79 -10.24
N LEU A 47 6.33 -6.45 -10.81
CA LEU A 47 5.79 -5.10 -10.84
C LEU A 47 4.60 -5.02 -9.90
N ILE A 48 4.61 -4.07 -8.97
CA ILE A 48 3.51 -3.85 -8.03
C ILE A 48 2.88 -2.49 -8.35
N PHE A 49 1.59 -2.49 -8.66
CA PHE A 49 0.87 -1.27 -9.00
C PHE A 49 -0.01 -0.82 -7.84
N ASN A 50 0.11 0.45 -7.47
CA ASN A 50 -0.72 1.11 -6.45
C ASN A 50 -0.75 0.38 -5.11
N ASP A 51 0.39 -0.17 -4.68
CA ASP A 51 0.56 -0.65 -3.31
C ASP A 51 0.35 0.52 -2.34
N GLY A 52 -0.78 0.54 -1.63
CA GLY A 52 -1.24 1.71 -0.88
C GLY A 52 -0.18 2.21 0.11
N PHE A 53 0.24 1.34 1.02
CA PHE A 53 1.20 1.64 2.08
C PHE A 53 2.50 0.84 2.00
N GLY A 54 2.66 -0.05 1.02
CA GLY A 54 3.91 -0.82 0.85
C GLY A 54 3.82 -2.27 1.34
N ALA A 55 2.63 -2.78 1.70
CA ALA A 55 2.49 -4.11 2.28
C ALA A 55 2.98 -5.22 1.34
N LEU A 56 2.60 -5.14 0.06
CA LEU A 56 3.04 -6.08 -0.98
C LEU A 56 4.53 -5.95 -1.27
N ALA A 57 5.05 -4.71 -1.32
CA ALA A 57 6.48 -4.47 -1.53
C ALA A 57 7.33 -5.03 -0.37
N CYS A 58 6.84 -4.95 0.87
CA CYS A 58 7.47 -5.56 2.03
C CYS A 58 7.43 -7.09 1.95
N ALA A 59 6.26 -7.68 1.71
CA ALA A 59 6.09 -9.13 1.66
C ALA A 59 6.84 -9.79 0.48
N LEU A 60 7.08 -9.06 -0.62
CA LEU A 60 7.78 -9.55 -1.80
C LEU A 60 9.21 -9.00 -1.92
N ALA A 61 9.79 -8.44 -0.84
CA ALA A 61 11.09 -7.77 -0.88
C ALA A 61 12.22 -8.64 -1.47
N GLU A 62 12.19 -9.96 -1.22
CA GLU A 62 13.17 -10.91 -1.76
C GLU A 62 13.15 -10.99 -3.30
N ARG A 63 12.03 -10.65 -3.94
CA ARG A 63 11.88 -10.60 -5.40
C ARG A 63 12.36 -9.28 -6.02
N ASN A 64 12.85 -8.35 -5.21
CA ASN A 64 13.27 -7.00 -5.61
C ASN A 64 12.23 -6.28 -6.50
N PRO A 65 10.99 -6.10 -6.00
CA PRO A 65 9.88 -5.63 -6.81
C PRO A 65 10.03 -4.15 -7.17
N VAL A 66 9.54 -3.78 -8.36
CA VAL A 66 9.40 -2.37 -8.76
C VAL A 66 7.99 -1.91 -8.40
N SER A 67 7.88 -1.00 -7.44
CA SER A 67 6.61 -0.39 -7.04
C SER A 67 6.31 0.83 -7.89
N ILE A 68 5.17 0.81 -8.56
CA ILE A 68 4.65 1.89 -9.40
C ILE A 68 3.43 2.47 -8.69
N LYS A 69 3.57 3.66 -8.12
CA LYS A 69 2.45 4.39 -7.52
C LYS A 69 1.94 5.47 -8.47
N ARG A 70 0.62 5.54 -8.63
CA ARG A 70 -0.02 6.70 -9.25
C ARG A 70 0.03 7.87 -8.29
N LEU A 71 0.88 8.87 -8.60
CA LEU A 71 0.72 10.20 -8.01
C LEU A 71 -0.40 10.91 -8.77
N LEU A 72 -1.52 11.20 -8.10
CA LEU A 72 -2.49 12.18 -8.60
C LEU A 72 -1.80 13.55 -8.57
N TYR A 73 -1.23 13.97 -9.70
CA TYR A 73 -0.88 15.38 -9.88
C TYR A 73 -2.20 16.14 -10.03
N PHE A 74 -2.51 16.99 -9.05
CA PHE A 74 -3.39 18.13 -9.28
C PHE A 74 -2.84 18.88 -10.50
N ARG A 75 -3.68 19.09 -11.51
CA ARG A 75 -3.29 19.91 -12.65
C ARG A 75 -3.28 21.35 -12.15
N ALA A 76 -2.14 22.03 -12.26
CA ALA A 76 -2.08 23.46 -11.95
C ALA A 76 -3.19 24.18 -12.77
N GLY A 77 -4.23 24.65 -12.09
CA GLY A 77 -5.44 25.20 -12.70
C GLY A 77 -6.75 24.65 -12.14
N ASP A 78 -6.73 23.53 -11.41
CA ASP A 78 -7.92 23.08 -10.69
C ASP A 78 -8.21 24.04 -9.53
N PRO A 79 -9.48 24.49 -9.35
CA PRO A 79 -9.83 25.32 -8.21
C PRO A 79 -9.49 24.55 -6.92
N PRO A 80 -9.07 25.25 -5.84
CA PRO A 80 -8.85 24.59 -4.56
C PRO A 80 -10.14 23.86 -4.20
N GLN A 81 -10.13 22.53 -4.26
CA GLN A 81 -11.20 21.75 -3.67
C GLN A 81 -11.21 22.12 -2.18
N PRO A 82 -12.39 22.40 -1.59
CA PRO A 82 -12.47 22.60 -0.15
C PRO A 82 -11.77 21.41 0.49
N ALA A 83 -10.82 21.69 1.40
CA ALA A 83 -10.01 20.68 2.05
C ALA A 83 -10.93 19.52 2.42
N ASP A 84 -10.78 18.40 1.71
CA ASP A 84 -11.67 17.26 1.84
C ASP A 84 -11.50 16.80 3.29
N GLU A 85 -12.54 17.01 4.11
CA GLU A 85 -12.54 16.76 5.56
C GLU A 85 -12.21 15.30 5.90
N ARG A 86 -12.10 14.43 4.88
CA ARG A 86 -11.61 13.06 4.95
C ARG A 86 -10.11 12.91 5.20
N TYR A 87 -9.33 13.98 5.05
CA TYR A 87 -7.87 13.97 5.29
C TYR A 87 -7.44 14.88 6.44
N ARG A 88 -8.37 15.32 7.30
CA ARG A 88 -7.96 15.77 8.63
C ARG A 88 -7.58 14.58 9.48
#